data_AF-A0A1G1X4Y5-F1
#
_entry.id   AF-A0A1G1X4Y5-F1
#
_cell.length_a   1.000
_cell.length_b   1.000
_cell.length_c   1.000
_cell.angle_alpha   90.00
_cell.angle_beta   90.00
_cell.angle_gamma   90.00
#
_symmetry.space_group_name_H-M   'P 1'
#
loop_
_entity.id
_entity.type
_entity.pdbx_description
1 polymer ?
#
loop_
_entity_poly.entity_id
_entity_poly.type
_entity_poly.pdbx_seq_one_letter_code
_entity_poly.pdbx_strand_id
1 'polypeptide(L)'
;MNPIIQRLQSYFASSSQAQEKISDLLLELRHRGLNFSIQFVHDGDEKYFYAESVDYPRGHISATGKNIGELEEQLKDAIFTAFEVPVRYCNSDLITFNPSLTEQSTASASKKIYATT
;
A
#
# COMPACT_ATOMS: atom_id res chain seq x y z
N MET A 1 18.31 14.43 4.11
CA MET A 1 18.23 13.38 5.16
C MET A 1 18.71 12.08 4.56
N ASN A 2 19.64 11.38 5.21
CA ASN A 2 20.25 10.16 4.65
C ASN A 2 19.28 8.96 4.81
N PRO A 3 18.96 8.23 3.73
CA PRO A 3 17.97 7.14 3.74
C PRO A 3 18.38 5.96 4.65
N ILE A 4 19.68 5.80 4.88
CA ILE A 4 20.24 4.76 5.76
C ILE A 4 19.95 5.05 7.25
N ILE A 5 19.93 6.33 7.63
CA ILE A 5 19.69 6.72 9.03
C ILE A 5 18.22 6.56 9.39
N GLN A 6 17.30 6.84 8.46
CA GLN A 6 15.86 6.58 8.65
C GLN A 6 15.58 5.09 8.88
N ARG A 7 16.26 4.20 8.14
CA ARG A 7 16.14 2.75 8.32
C ARG A 7 16.63 2.25 9.67
N LEU A 8 17.63 2.88 10.28
CA LEU A 8 18.12 2.49 11.60
C LEU A 8 17.24 3.04 12.72
N GLN A 9 16.70 4.25 12.57
CA GLN A 9 15.79 4.85 13.55
C GLN A 9 14.47 4.09 13.66
N SER A 10 13.98 3.47 12.58
CA SER A 10 12.77 2.65 12.60
C SER A 10 12.94 1.36 13.44
N TYR A 11 14.16 0.85 13.63
CA TYR A 11 14.42 -0.27 14.55
C TYR A 11 14.36 0.13 16.04
N PHE A 12 14.58 1.41 16.35
CA PHE A 12 14.53 1.97 17.70
C PHE A 12 13.22 2.70 18.02
N ALA A 13 12.25 2.67 17.10
CA ALA A 13 10.94 3.25 17.35
C ALA A 13 10.29 2.59 18.57
N SER A 14 9.86 3.41 19.53
CA SER A 14 9.13 2.90 20.69
C SER A 14 7.84 2.23 20.23
N SER A 15 7.43 1.15 20.91
CA SER A 15 6.19 0.45 20.60
C SER A 15 4.98 1.39 20.57
N SER A 16 4.96 2.43 21.42
CA SER A 16 3.90 3.44 21.45
C SER A 16 3.80 4.24 20.15
N GLN A 17 4.92 4.71 19.61
CA GLN A 17 4.93 5.47 18.35
C GLN A 17 4.56 4.59 17.15
N ALA A 18 5.02 3.34 17.12
CA ALA A 18 4.60 2.39 16.09
C ALA A 18 3.09 2.10 16.17
N GLN A 19 2.55 1.95 17.39
CA GLN A 19 1.12 1.74 17.64
C GLN A 19 0.27 2.93 17.17
N GLU A 20 0.74 4.16 17.39
CA GLU A 20 0.06 5.39 16.91
C GLU A 20 0.01 5.42 15.38
N LYS A 21 1.13 5.18 14.70
CA LYS A 21 1.20 5.15 13.22
C LYS A 21 0.31 4.05 12.63
N ILE A 22 0.27 2.87 13.26
CA ILE A 22 -0.64 1.78 12.87
C ILE A 22 -2.09 2.18 13.11
N SER A 23 -2.40 2.82 14.24
CA SER A 23 -3.76 3.25 14.55
C SER A 23 -4.26 4.30 13.55
N ASP A 24 -3.41 5.26 13.18
CA ASP A 24 -3.71 6.25 12.15
C ASP A 24 -3.97 5.60 10.79
N LEU A 25 -3.13 4.64 10.39
CA LEU A 25 -3.31 3.85 9.17
C LEU A 25 -4.66 3.11 9.19
N LEU A 26 -4.96 2.38 10.26
CA LEU A 26 -6.20 1.62 10.38
C LEU A 26 -7.43 2.52 10.40
N LEU A 27 -7.36 3.69 11.03
CA LEU A 27 -8.44 4.68 11.03
C LEU A 27 -8.70 5.21 9.61
N GLU A 28 -7.66 5.58 8.87
CA GLU A 28 -7.81 6.06 7.49
C GLU A 28 -8.42 4.98 6.58
N LEU A 29 -7.90 3.75 6.69
CA LEU A 29 -8.40 2.59 5.94
C LEU A 29 -9.84 2.23 6.31
N ARG A 30 -10.26 2.41 7.57
CA ARG A 30 -11.63 2.13 8.02
C ARG A 30 -12.62 3.23 7.63
N HIS A 31 -12.23 4.49 7.72
CA HIS A 31 -13.13 5.61 7.47
C HIS A 31 -13.37 5.89 5.98
N ARG A 32 -12.31 5.82 5.17
CA ARG A 32 -12.38 6.20 3.75
C ARG A 32 -12.03 5.05 2.82
N GLY A 33 -11.14 4.16 3.28
CA GLY A 33 -10.45 3.23 2.41
C GLY A 33 -9.50 3.97 1.48
N LEU A 34 -8.50 3.27 0.96
CA LEU A 34 -7.61 3.84 -0.05
C LEU A 34 -8.01 3.34 -1.43
N ASN A 35 -8.30 4.26 -2.35
CA ASN A 35 -8.58 3.99 -3.75
C ASN A 35 -7.27 3.89 -4.54
N PHE A 36 -7.09 2.80 -5.26
CA PHE A 36 -5.96 2.57 -6.15
C PHE A 36 -6.45 2.25 -7.55
N SER A 37 -5.97 2.99 -8.56
CA SER A 37 -6.17 2.59 -9.94
C SER A 37 -5.14 1.54 -10.31
N ILE A 38 -5.61 0.39 -10.81
CA ILE A 38 -4.74 -0.68 -11.27
C ILE A 38 -4.83 -0.80 -12.78
N GLN A 39 -3.67 -0.78 -13.42
CA GLN A 39 -3.50 -0.91 -14.85
C GLN A 39 -2.49 -2.01 -15.17
N PHE A 40 -2.76 -2.73 -16.25
CA PHE A 40 -1.83 -3.69 -16.80
C PHE A 40 -0.96 -2.98 -17.83
N VAL A 41 0.33 -2.87 -17.55
CA VAL A 41 1.28 -2.15 -18.38
C VAL A 41 2.11 -3.16 -19.17
N HIS A 42 2.30 -2.86 -20.44
CA HIS A 42 3.22 -3.58 -21.32
C HIS A 42 4.35 -2.63 -21.69
N ASP A 43 5.55 -2.90 -21.19
CA ASP A 43 6.74 -2.11 -21.46
C ASP A 43 7.78 -2.98 -22.17
N GLY A 44 7.82 -2.87 -23.50
CA GLY A 44 8.61 -3.75 -24.35
C GLY A 44 8.17 -5.22 -24.22
N ASP A 45 9.09 -6.09 -23.82
CA ASP A 45 8.82 -7.51 -23.58
C ASP A 45 8.27 -7.78 -22.16
N GLU A 46 8.28 -6.80 -21.27
CA GLU A 46 7.82 -6.97 -19.90
C GLU A 46 6.32 -6.64 -19.76
N LYS A 47 5.65 -7.44 -18.93
CA LYS A 47 4.24 -7.29 -18.58
C LYS A 47 4.13 -7.25 -17.07
N TYR A 48 3.60 -6.16 -16.55
CA TYR A 48 3.42 -5.98 -15.11
C TYR A 48 2.13 -5.24 -14.80
N PHE A 49 1.65 -5.43 -13.57
CA PHE A 49 0.59 -4.62 -13.01
C PHE A 49 1.20 -3.41 -12.34
N TYR A 50 0.60 -2.25 -12.57
CA TYR A 50 0.90 -1.01 -11.88
C TYR A 50 -0.34 -0.56 -11.12
N ALA A 51 -0.18 -0.19 -9.87
CA ALA A 51 -1.21 0.37 -9.03
C ALA A 51 -0.78 1.76 -8.54
N GLU A 52 -1.68 2.73 -8.58
CA GLU A 52 -1.43 4.09 -8.08
C GLU A 52 -2.62 4.63 -7.28
N SER A 53 -2.37 5.42 -6.24
CA SER A 53 -3.41 6.01 -5.42
C SER A 53 -4.13 7.14 -6.17
N VAL A 54 -5.46 7.10 -6.19
CA VAL A 54 -6.30 8.09 -6.91
C VAL A 54 -6.56 9.33 -6.05
N ASP A 55 -7.00 9.12 -4.81
CA ASP A 55 -7.51 10.19 -3.93
C ASP A 55 -6.76 10.25 -2.59
N TYR A 56 -5.44 10.05 -2.59
CA TYR A 56 -4.66 10.09 -1.35
C TYR A 56 -4.13 11.52 -1.08
N PRO A 57 -4.66 12.25 -0.09
CA PRO A 57 -4.31 13.66 0.11
C PRO A 57 -2.91 13.88 0.69
N ARG A 58 -2.29 12.84 1.26
CA ARG A 58 -0.99 12.93 1.94
C ARG A 58 0.20 12.60 1.04
N GLY A 59 -0.03 12.34 -0.25
CA GLY A 59 1.04 12.07 -1.22
C GLY A 59 0.58 11.17 -2.35
N HIS A 60 1.51 10.42 -2.93
CA HIS A 60 1.23 9.47 -3.99
C HIS A 60 1.79 8.11 -3.59
N ILE A 61 0.93 7.09 -3.56
CA ILE A 61 1.31 5.71 -3.28
C ILE A 61 1.20 4.95 -4.59
N SER A 62 2.31 4.36 -5.06
CA SER A 62 2.32 3.53 -6.26
C SER A 62 3.12 2.27 -6.04
N ALA A 63 2.71 1.17 -6.66
CA ALA A 63 3.41 -0.10 -6.62
C ALA A 63 3.31 -0.83 -7.96
N THR A 64 4.29 -1.69 -8.22
CA THR A 64 4.33 -2.57 -9.40
C THR A 64 4.50 -4.01 -8.97
N GLY A 65 3.91 -4.95 -9.71
CA GLY A 65 4.15 -6.38 -9.53
C GLY A 65 3.92 -7.16 -10.82
N LYS A 66 4.65 -8.25 -11.03
CA LYS A 66 4.52 -9.09 -12.23
C LYS A 66 3.22 -9.88 -12.23
N ASN A 67 2.67 -10.14 -11.04
CA ASN A 67 1.38 -10.78 -10.83
C ASN A 67 0.60 -10.06 -9.71
N ILE A 68 -0.69 -10.40 -9.55
CA ILE A 68 -1.56 -9.76 -8.55
C ILE A 68 -1.08 -9.97 -7.12
N GLY A 69 -0.50 -11.12 -6.79
CA GLY A 69 0.01 -11.39 -5.44
C GLY A 69 1.23 -10.54 -5.10
N GLU A 70 2.17 -10.41 -6.04
CA GLU A 70 3.33 -9.53 -5.88
C GLU A 70 2.90 -8.06 -5.82
N LEU A 71 1.94 -7.66 -6.66
CA LEU A 71 1.38 -6.31 -6.61
C LEU A 71 0.75 -6.04 -5.24
N GLU A 72 -0.02 -6.97 -4.69
CA GLU A 72 -0.63 -6.83 -3.36
C GLU A 72 0.43 -6.65 -2.27
N GLU A 73 1.47 -7.47 -2.27
CA GLU A 73 2.56 -7.36 -1.29
C GLU A 73 3.27 -6.01 -1.37
N GLN A 74 3.64 -5.60 -2.59
CA GLN A 74 4.31 -4.32 -2.84
C GLN A 74 3.40 -3.13 -2.48
N LEU A 75 2.10 -3.25 -2.73
CA LEU A 75 1.13 -2.20 -2.41
C LEU A 75 0.94 -2.07 -0.90
N LYS A 76 0.88 -3.18 -0.15
CA LYS A 76 0.85 -3.16 1.31
C LYS A 76 2.11 -2.50 1.88
N ASP A 77 3.29 -2.86 1.37
CA ASP A 77 4.54 -2.24 1.82
C ASP A 77 4.61 -0.74 1.51
N ALA A 78 4.15 -0.33 0.33
CA ALA A 78 4.05 1.08 -0.06
C ALA A 78 3.09 1.84 0.86
N ILE A 79 1.97 1.25 1.27
CA ILE A 79 1.05 1.84 2.24
C ILE A 79 1.71 1.97 3.61
N PHE A 80 2.33 0.92 4.14
CA PHE A 80 3.03 1.01 5.43
C PHE A 80 4.12 2.09 5.42
N THR A 81 4.86 2.18 4.32
CA THR A 81 5.89 3.21 4.12
C THR A 81 5.30 4.62 4.08
N ALA A 82 4.17 4.82 3.39
CA ALA A 82 3.49 6.10 3.30
C ALA A 82 2.95 6.61 4.65
N PHE A 83 2.70 5.69 5.59
CA PHE A 83 2.29 5.99 6.96
C PHE A 83 3.45 5.93 7.96
N GLU A 84 4.70 5.79 7.48
CA GLU A 84 5.92 5.71 8.30
C GLU A 84 5.86 4.59 9.36
N VAL A 85 5.15 3.51 9.07
CA VAL A 85 5.06 2.36 9.97
C VAL A 85 6.42 1.66 9.99
N PRO A 86 7.04 1.48 11.16
CA PRO A 86 8.33 0.80 11.22
C PRO A 86 8.20 -0.66 10.77
N VAL A 87 9.13 -1.13 9.94
CA VAL A 87 9.13 -2.46 9.30
C VAL A 87 8.84 -3.60 10.29
N ARG A 88 9.34 -3.49 11.52
CA ARG A 88 9.14 -4.50 12.58
C ARG A 88 7.67 -4.72 12.97
N TYR A 89 6.82 -3.73 12.70
CA TYR A 89 5.40 -3.73 13.03
C TYR A 89 4.51 -3.76 11.78
N CYS A 90 5.09 -3.85 10.57
CA CYS A 90 4.33 -4.10 9.36
C CYS A 90 3.75 -5.51 9.43
N ASN A 91 2.43 -5.60 9.58
CA ASN A 91 1.71 -6.86 9.52
C ASN A 91 0.72 -6.82 8.36
N SER A 92 1.01 -7.56 7.30
CA SER A 92 0.21 -7.64 6.07
C SER A 92 -1.23 -8.12 6.30
N ASP A 93 -1.49 -8.80 7.42
CA ASP A 93 -2.84 -9.23 7.80
C ASP A 93 -3.71 -8.08 8.32
N LEU A 94 -3.13 -6.91 8.64
CA LEU A 94 -3.85 -5.70 9.06
C LEU A 94 -4.57 -4.99 7.91
N ILE A 95 -4.19 -5.31 6.68
CA ILE A 95 -4.69 -4.66 5.48
C ILE A 95 -5.28 -5.72 4.57
N THR A 96 -6.58 -5.61 4.29
CA THR A 96 -7.22 -6.44 3.26
C THR A 96 -7.15 -5.71 1.93
N PHE A 97 -6.39 -6.28 1.00
CA PHE A 97 -6.54 -5.95 -0.41
C PHE A 97 -7.78 -6.68 -0.92
N ASN A 98 -8.87 -5.97 -1.13
CA ASN A 98 -10.07 -6.55 -1.70
C ASN A 98 -10.26 -6.01 -3.11
N PRO A 99 -9.65 -6.66 -4.12
CA PRO A 99 -9.90 -6.28 -5.48
C PRO A 99 -11.37 -6.60 -5.74
N SER A 100 -12.23 -5.58 -5.81
CA SER A 100 -13.59 -5.76 -6.29
C SER A 100 -13.46 -6.31 -7.72
N LEU A 101 -13.59 -7.63 -7.86
CA LEU A 101 -13.54 -8.31 -9.15
C LEU A 101 -14.86 -8.02 -9.85
N THR A 102 -14.98 -6.82 -10.41
CA THR A 102 -15.85 -6.67 -11.57
C THR A 102 -15.03 -7.20 -12.74
N GLU A 103 -15.34 -8.43 -13.15
CA GLU A 103 -14.84 -9.00 -14.40
C GLU A 103 -15.26 -8.09 -15.55
N GLN A 104 -14.43 -7.10 -15.91
CA GLN A 104 -14.53 -6.45 -17.22
C GLN A 104 -13.25 -5.64 -17.52
N SER A 105 -12.50 -6.19 -18.49
CA SER A 105 -11.89 -5.46 -19.61
C SER A 105 -10.92 -4.32 -19.30
N THR A 106 -9.62 -4.55 -19.54
CA THR A 106 -8.68 -3.67 -20.27
C THR A 106 -8.72 -2.14 -20.05
N ALA A 107 -9.22 -1.66 -18.92
CA ALA A 107 -9.34 -0.26 -18.58
C ALA A 107 -8.92 -0.07 -17.13
N SER A 108 -8.22 1.05 -16.87
CA SER A 108 -7.77 1.49 -15.54
C SER A 108 -8.90 1.30 -14.52
N ALA A 109 -8.78 0.30 -13.63
CA ALA A 109 -9.84 -0.10 -12.72
C ALA A 109 -9.49 0.34 -11.30
N SER A 110 -10.35 1.18 -10.70
CA SER A 110 -10.18 1.63 -9.32
C SER A 110 -10.58 0.53 -8.34
N LYS A 111 -9.64 0.09 -7.50
CA LYS A 111 -9.80 -0.91 -6.45
C LYS A 111 -9.60 -0.28 -5.07
N LYS A 112 -10.28 -0.82 -4.06
CA LYS A 112 -10.23 -0.28 -2.69
C LYS A 112 -9.49 -1.20 -1.72
N ILE A 113 -8.78 -0.58 -0.80
CA ILE A 113 -8.06 -1.25 0.29
C ILE A 113 -8.64 -0.81 1.62
N TYR A 114 -8.83 -1.78 2.51
CA TYR A 114 -9.50 -1.61 3.80
C TYR A 114 -8.70 -2.23 4.94
N ALA A 115 -8.99 -1.81 6.16
CA ALA A 115 -8.50 -2.48 7.36
C ALA A 115 -9.23 -3.81 7.56
N THR A 116 -8.53 -4.84 8.01
CA THR A 116 -9.16 -6.06 8.53
C THR A 116 -9.92 -5.75 9.83
N THR A 117 -11.09 -6.38 9.99
CA THR A 117 -11.89 -6.38 11.23
C THR A 117 -11.41 -7.43 12.21
#